data_AF-A0A5S4VXB9-F1
#
_entry.id   AF-A0A5S4VXB9-F1
#
_cell.length_a   1.000
_cell.length_b   1.000
_cell.length_c   1.000
_cell.angle_alpha   90.00
_cell.angle_beta   90.00
_cell.angle_gamma   90.00
#
_symmetry.space_group_name_H-M   'P 1'
#
loop_
_entity.id
_entity.type
_entity.pdbx_description
1 polymer ?
#
loop_
_entity_poly.entity_id
_entity_poly.type
_entity_poly.pdbx_seq_one_letter_code
_entity_poly.pdbx_strand_id
1 'polypeptide(L)'
;MIRDGDDLRRLKLEDRKKKLAKILERRPEGTFVAAFEAGEIGPDLFRKACEFGLEGIVSKHRERGYRPKVCDWFKVKNRAHPAFSRSMDQF
;
A
#
# COMPACT_ATOMS: atom_id res chain seq x y z
N MET A 1 -8.27 -5.71 11.97
CA MET A 1 -8.76 -5.95 10.59
C MET A 1 -9.85 -7.02 10.67
N ILE A 2 -10.97 -6.68 11.32
CA ILE A 2 -12.13 -7.54 11.58
C ILE A 2 -13.35 -6.83 10.98
N ARG A 3 -14.31 -7.58 10.46
CA ARG A 3 -15.59 -7.03 9.98
C ARG A 3 -16.71 -8.01 10.28
N ASP A 4 -17.78 -7.58 10.93
CA ASP A 4 -18.95 -8.42 11.25
C ASP A 4 -18.58 -9.75 11.96
N GLY A 5 -17.50 -9.74 12.76
CA GLY A 5 -16.95 -10.93 13.41
C GLY A 5 -15.93 -11.73 12.58
N ASP A 6 -15.83 -11.50 11.28
CA ASP A 6 -14.86 -12.16 10.41
C ASP A 6 -13.47 -11.54 10.49
N ASP A 7 -12.46 -12.39 10.68
CA ASP A 7 -11.06 -12.00 10.55
C ASP A 7 -10.60 -11.98 9.10
N LEU A 8 -10.41 -10.78 8.56
CA LEU A 8 -10.01 -10.58 7.17
C LEU A 8 -8.51 -10.74 6.95
N ARG A 9 -7.69 -10.88 8.01
CA ARG A 9 -6.21 -10.91 7.89
C ARG A 9 -5.70 -12.04 7.01
N ARG A 10 -6.37 -13.19 7.04
CA ARG A 10 -5.97 -14.37 6.25
C ARG A 10 -6.32 -14.26 4.77
N LEU A 11 -7.20 -13.33 4.39
CA LEU A 11 -7.61 -13.13 3.01
C LEU A 11 -6.48 -12.50 2.18
N LYS A 12 -6.43 -12.88 0.91
CA LYS A 12 -5.52 -12.28 -0.08
C LYS A 12 -5.67 -10.75 -0.09
N LEU A 13 -4.59 -10.04 -0.37
CA LEU A 13 -4.62 -8.57 -0.43
C LEU A 13 -5.66 -8.07 -1.44
N GLU A 14 -5.78 -8.73 -2.59
CA GLU A 14 -6.83 -8.43 -3.56
C GLU A 14 -8.22 -8.48 -2.94
N ASP A 15 -8.59 -9.60 -2.32
CA ASP A 15 -9.93 -9.77 -1.77
C ASP A 15 -10.22 -8.75 -0.67
N ARG A 16 -9.21 -8.42 0.13
CA ARG A 16 -9.29 -7.35 1.13
C ARG A 16 -9.55 -5.99 0.48
N LYS A 17 -8.90 -5.67 -0.64
CA LYS A 17 -9.14 -4.42 -1.37
C LYS A 17 -10.52 -4.37 -2.00
N LYS A 18 -11.00 -5.47 -2.60
CA LYS A 18 -12.38 -5.57 -3.11
C LYS A 18 -13.40 -5.35 -2.00
N LYS A 19 -13.20 -5.98 -0.83
CA LYS A 19 -14.05 -5.77 0.35
C LYS A 19 -13.97 -4.33 0.87
N LEU A 20 -12.79 -3.73 0.89
CA LEU A 20 -12.60 -2.34 1.29
C LEU A 20 -13.30 -1.36 0.34
N ALA A 21 -13.21 -1.59 -0.97
CA ALA A 21 -13.90 -0.78 -1.96
C ALA A 21 -15.42 -0.78 -1.69
N LYS A 22 -16.00 -1.96 -1.46
CA LYS A 22 -17.44 -2.09 -1.13
C LYS A 22 -17.86 -1.35 0.13
N ILE A 23 -17.01 -1.36 1.17
CA ILE A 23 -17.29 -0.61 2.40
C ILE A 23 -17.31 0.90 2.13
N LEU A 24 -16.45 1.34 1.22
CA LEU A 24 -16.22 2.74 0.94
C LEU A 24 -17.18 3.33 -0.10
N GLU A 25 -18.03 2.51 -0.73
CA GLU A 25 -19.15 2.99 -1.56
C GLU A 25 -20.18 3.81 -0.76
N ARG A 26 -20.27 3.61 0.56
CA ARG A 26 -21.25 4.27 1.45
C ARG A 26 -20.60 5.18 2.50
N ARG A 27 -19.37 5.65 2.23
CA ARG A 27 -18.58 6.35 3.25
C ARG A 27 -19.00 7.81 3.43
N PRO A 28 -18.86 8.36 4.66
CA PRO A 28 -18.92 9.79 4.87
C PRO A 28 -17.78 10.51 4.12
N GLU A 29 -18.06 11.76 3.73
CA GLU A 29 -17.12 12.68 3.10
C GLU A 29 -15.77 12.71 3.87
N GLY A 30 -14.65 12.76 3.13
CA GLY A 30 -13.30 12.89 3.71
C GLY A 30 -12.52 11.59 3.93
N THR A 31 -13.11 10.41 3.73
CA THR A 31 -12.37 9.14 3.71
C THR A 31 -11.94 8.79 2.29
N PHE A 32 -10.66 8.47 2.05
CA PHE A 32 -10.14 8.12 0.72
C PHE A 32 -9.48 6.74 0.68
N VAL A 33 -9.52 6.08 -0.49
CA VAL A 33 -8.71 4.88 -0.75
C VAL A 33 -7.48 5.32 -1.50
N ALA A 34 -6.31 4.91 -1.03
CA ALA A 34 -5.09 5.04 -1.83
C ALA A 34 -5.24 4.22 -3.11
N ALA A 35 -5.18 4.89 -4.27
CA ALA A 35 -5.15 4.24 -5.56
C ALA A 35 -4.01 3.21 -5.60
N PHE A 36 -4.22 2.15 -6.36
CA PHE A 36 -3.21 1.12 -6.52
C PHE A 36 -3.25 0.55 -7.92
N GLU A 37 -2.07 0.27 -8.44
CA GLU A 37 -1.91 -0.41 -9.71
C GLU A 37 -1.67 -1.90 -9.46
N ALA A 38 -2.42 -2.74 -10.20
CA ALA A 38 -2.17 -4.18 -10.26
C ALA A 38 -1.28 -4.45 -11.48
N GLY A 39 -0.11 -5.03 -11.26
CA GLY A 39 0.82 -5.29 -12.34
C GLY A 39 2.12 -5.87 -11.83
N GLU A 40 3.05 -6.11 -12.75
CA GLU A 40 4.39 -6.52 -12.39
C GLU A 40 5.11 -5.44 -11.59
N ILE A 41 6.04 -5.89 -10.74
CA ILE A 41 6.93 -4.98 -10.04
C ILE A 41 7.96 -4.49 -11.08
N GLY A 42 7.64 -3.37 -11.72
CA GLY A 42 8.49 -2.73 -12.72
C GLY A 42 9.05 -1.39 -12.26
N PRO A 43 10.18 -0.94 -12.84
CA PRO A 43 10.77 0.35 -12.53
C PRO A 43 9.90 1.53 -12.99
N ASP A 44 9.00 1.33 -13.95
CA ASP A 44 8.21 2.40 -14.56
C ASP A 44 7.24 3.07 -13.58
N LEU A 45 6.54 2.28 -12.75
CA LEU A 45 5.66 2.84 -11.72
C LEU A 45 6.45 3.67 -10.70
N PHE A 46 7.63 3.20 -10.32
CA PHE A 46 8.52 3.95 -9.43
C PHE A 46 9.04 5.23 -10.09
N ARG A 47 9.45 5.16 -11.37
CA ARG A 47 9.89 6.33 -12.13
C ARG A 47 8.79 7.39 -12.20
N LYS A 48 7.54 6.99 -12.49
CA LYS A 48 6.39 7.89 -12.47
C LYS A 48 6.12 8.48 -11.08
N ALA A 49 6.22 7.68 -10.03
CA ALA A 49 6.10 8.19 -8.67
C ALA A 49 7.17 9.25 -8.34
N CYS A 50 8.41 9.05 -8.80
CA CYS A 50 9.49 10.02 -8.67
C CYS A 50 9.22 11.31 -9.46
N GLU A 51 8.74 11.20 -10.71
CA GLU A 51 8.35 12.35 -11.55
C GLU A 51 7.23 13.18 -10.91
N PHE A 52 6.28 12.52 -10.24
CA PHE A 52 5.22 13.19 -9.47
C PHE A 52 5.68 13.73 -8.11
N GLY A 53 6.97 13.63 -7.77
CA GLY A 53 7.51 14.14 -6.51
C GLY A 53 7.01 13.38 -5.28
N LEU A 54 6.58 12.13 -5.43
CA LEU A 54 6.17 11.29 -4.29
C LEU A 54 7.39 10.76 -3.51
N GLU A 55 7.19 10.43 -2.23
CA GLU A 55 8.24 9.83 -1.37
C GLU A 55 8.76 8.51 -1.95
N GLY A 56 7.91 7.75 -2.64
CA GLY A 56 8.23 6.45 -3.19
C GLY A 56 7.01 5.55 -3.28
N ILE A 57 7.24 4.23 -3.35
CA ILE A 57 6.19 3.22 -3.50
C ILE A 57 6.32 2.11 -2.44
N VAL A 58 5.21 1.42 -2.18
CA VAL A 58 5.18 0.20 -1.35
C VAL A 58 4.58 -0.94 -2.15
N SER A 59 5.41 -1.92 -2.49
CA SER A 59 4.99 -3.14 -3.18
C SER A 59 4.49 -4.15 -2.16
N LYS A 60 3.29 -4.69 -2.40
CA LYS A 60 2.63 -5.68 -1.55
C LYS A 60 2.18 -6.85 -2.40
N HIS A 61 2.43 -8.08 -1.95
CA HIS A 61 2.07 -9.26 -2.72
C HIS A 61 0.54 -9.47 -2.75
N ARG A 62 -0.05 -9.49 -3.95
CA ARG A 62 -1.50 -9.59 -4.19
C ARG A 62 -2.15 -10.80 -3.52
N GLU A 63 -1.48 -11.95 -3.60
CA GLU A 63 -1.99 -13.22 -3.06
C GLU A 63 -1.70 -13.44 -1.57
N ARG A 64 -1.00 -12.53 -0.88
CA ARG A 64 -0.63 -12.75 0.53
C ARG A 64 -1.65 -12.14 1.50
N GLY A 65 -1.93 -12.88 2.55
CA GLY A 65 -2.63 -12.39 3.74
C GLY A 65 -1.83 -11.34 4.49
N TYR A 66 -2.50 -10.57 5.34
CA TYR A 66 -1.84 -9.68 6.29
C TYR A 66 -1.17 -10.49 7.40
N ARG A 67 0.15 -10.41 7.48
CA ARG A 67 0.93 -11.10 8.51
C ARG A 67 1.61 -10.08 9.41
N PRO A 68 1.06 -9.82 10.61
CA PRO A 68 1.68 -8.90 11.53
C PRO A 68 3.09 -9.39 11.89
N LYS A 69 4.03 -8.45 12.02
CA LYS A 69 5.44 -8.70 12.36
C LYS A 69 6.26 -9.48 11.31
N VAL A 70 5.73 -9.68 10.11
CA VAL A 70 6.48 -10.22 8.97
C VAL A 70 6.73 -9.09 7.97
N CYS A 71 7.98 -8.86 7.61
CA CYS A 71 8.36 -7.87 6.59
C CYS A 71 8.17 -8.43 5.18
N ASP A 72 6.92 -8.53 4.71
CA ASP A 72 6.59 -9.01 3.36
C ASP A 72 6.21 -7.90 2.37
N TRP A 73 6.33 -6.64 2.79
CA TRP A 73 6.10 -5.47 1.97
C TRP A 73 7.44 -4.79 1.68
N PHE A 74 7.65 -4.42 0.42
CA PHE A 74 8.88 -3.76 -0.02
C PHE A 74 8.61 -2.28 -0.20
N LYS A 75 9.29 -1.43 0.56
CA LYS A 75 9.24 0.03 0.39
C LYS A 75 10.46 0.48 -0.41
N VAL A 76 10.22 1.20 -1.50
CA VAL A 76 11.27 1.83 -2.32
C VAL A 76 11.06 3.33 -2.23
N LYS A 77 12.11 4.08 -1.88
CA LYS A 77 12.05 5.53 -1.67
C LYS A 77 12.76 6.29 -2.79
N ASN A 78 12.17 7.42 -3.17
CA ASN A 78 12.79 8.41 -4.04
C ASN A 78 13.87 9.17 -3.25
N ARG A 79 15.13 9.05 -3.69
CA ARG A 79 16.28 9.70 -3.04
C ARG A 79 16.26 11.22 -3.14
N ALA A 80 15.59 11.76 -4.14
CA ALA A 80 15.45 13.20 -4.34
C ALA A 80 14.37 13.83 -3.44
N HIS A 81 13.52 13.03 -2.80
CA HIS A 81 12.44 13.54 -1.98
C HIS A 81 12.95 13.97 -0.59
N PRO A 82 12.53 15.13 -0.03
CA PRO A 82 13.00 15.63 1.27
C PRO A 82 12.79 14.67 2.44
N ALA A 83 11.80 13.78 2.37
CA ALA A 83 11.56 12.77 3.40
C ALA A 83 12.56 11.60 3.37
N PHE A 84 13.42 11.51 2.36
CA PHE A 84 14.45 10.48 2.27
C PHE A 84 15.51 10.63 3.37
N SER A 85 15.98 11.86 3.63
CA SER A 85 16.98 12.14 4.67
C SER A 85 16.49 11.73 6.06
N ARG A 86 15.22 12.02 6.40
CA ARG A 86 14.59 11.62 7.67
C ARG A 86 14.64 10.12 7.97
N SER A 87 14.78 9.28 6.95
CA SER A 87 14.87 7.83 7.12
C SER A 87 16.29 7.28 7.15
N MET A 88 17.29 8.07 6.77
CA MET A 88 18.68 7.72 7.04
C MET A 88 19.02 7.91 8.51
N ASP A 89 18.36 8.85 9.20
CA ASP A 89 18.54 9.09 10.64
C ASP A 89 17.88 8.03 11.57
N GLN A 90 17.19 7.02 11.01
CA GLN A 90 16.49 5.97 11.77
C GLN A 90 17.26 4.64 11.86
N PHE A 91 18.52 4.62 11.42
CA PHE A 91 19.40 3.44 11.49
C PHE A 91 20.67 3.75 12.27
#